data_AF-A0A0B8P2Q3-F1
#
_entry.id   AF-A0A0B8P2Q3-F1
#
_cell.length_a   1.000
_cell.length_b   1.000
_cell.length_c   1.000
_cell.angle_alpha   90.00
_cell.angle_beta   90.00
_cell.angle_gamma   90.00
#
_symmetry.space_group_name_H-M   'P 1'
#
loop_
_entity.id
_entity.type
_entity.pdbx_description
1 polymer ?
#
loop_
_entity_poly.entity_id
_entity_poly.type
_entity_poly.pdbx_seq_one_letter_code
_entity_poly.pdbx_strand_id
1 'polypeptide(L)'
;MTLLTEKVSPVLNTRYEIKDTSLKRDSELLLQQIHELKGGGIEEFPQILMINIEADNGKEQLFTLVHNNAHTNISSLFNEEDNRLPEEDTLTLVTGVLGSYPAAFLSLQEREIPELVLRIRQLDDDDDYEELLDRFAIRRTDVRFWPFSDKIHSWYQKDQPIEYGLLDYNRFGNR
;
A
#
# COMPACT_ATOMS: atom_id res chain seq x y z
N MET A 1 24.74 3.69 -4.72
CA MET A 1 24.60 2.23 -4.50
C MET A 1 25.69 1.77 -3.55
N THR A 2 25.38 0.90 -2.57
CA THR A 2 26.35 0.41 -1.59
C THR A 2 27.06 -0.85 -2.10
N LEU A 3 28.22 -1.18 -1.51
CA LEU A 3 28.98 -2.41 -1.79
C LEU A 3 28.13 -3.68 -1.61
N LEU A 4 27.17 -3.65 -0.67
CA LEU A 4 26.25 -4.76 -0.47
C LEU A 4 25.34 -4.93 -1.69
N THR A 5 24.73 -3.86 -2.18
CA THR A 5 23.85 -3.91 -3.35
C THR A 5 24.58 -4.51 -4.55
N GLU A 6 25.80 -4.05 -4.85
CA GLU A 6 26.61 -4.57 -5.96
C GLU A 6 26.86 -6.09 -5.87
N LYS A 7 27.10 -6.60 -4.65
CA LYS A 7 27.35 -8.03 -4.42
C LYS A 7 26.10 -8.89 -4.56
N VAL A 8 24.93 -8.39 -4.16
CA VAL A 8 23.68 -9.17 -4.19
C VAL A 8 22.86 -8.95 -5.46
N SER A 9 23.14 -7.90 -6.24
CA SER A 9 22.43 -7.58 -7.49
C SER A 9 22.14 -8.79 -8.40
N PRO A 10 23.06 -9.76 -8.63
CA PRO A 10 22.79 -10.88 -9.53
C PRO A 10 21.68 -11.84 -9.05
N VAL A 11 21.32 -11.79 -7.77
CA VAL A 11 20.34 -12.70 -7.15
C VAL A 11 19.16 -11.96 -6.51
N LEU A 12 19.13 -10.62 -6.60
CA LEU A 12 18.01 -9.85 -6.08
C LEU A 12 16.76 -10.10 -6.92
N ASN A 13 15.66 -10.36 -6.21
CA ASN A 13 14.35 -10.49 -6.83
C ASN A 13 13.68 -9.12 -6.89
N THR A 14 13.32 -8.69 -8.09
CA THR A 14 12.68 -7.39 -8.34
C THR A 14 11.15 -7.47 -8.33
N ARG A 15 10.54 -8.61 -7.94
CA ARG A 15 9.09 -8.85 -8.05
C ARG A 15 8.20 -7.88 -7.28
N TYR A 16 8.74 -7.20 -6.27
CA TYR A 16 8.03 -6.22 -5.43
C TYR A 16 8.35 -4.78 -5.84
N GLU A 17 9.28 -4.59 -6.78
CA GLU A 17 9.59 -3.27 -7.31
C GLU A 17 8.43 -2.78 -8.19
N ILE A 18 8.20 -1.46 -8.18
CA ILE A 18 7.25 -0.79 -9.05
C ILE A 18 7.93 -0.60 -10.42
N LYS A 19 8.07 -1.69 -11.17
CA LYS A 19 8.75 -1.73 -12.46
C LYS A 19 8.15 -2.83 -13.33
N ASP A 20 8.12 -2.59 -14.64
CA ASP A 20 7.64 -3.54 -15.65
C ASP A 20 6.19 -3.99 -15.35
N THR A 21 5.40 -3.08 -14.78
CA THR A 21 3.99 -3.30 -14.46
C THR A 21 3.11 -3.13 -15.70
N SER A 22 1.80 -3.32 -15.55
CA SER A 22 0.85 -3.01 -16.64
C SER A 22 0.59 -1.51 -16.83
N LEU A 23 1.13 -0.64 -15.96
CA LEU A 23 0.98 0.81 -16.00
C LEU A 23 2.01 1.47 -16.94
N LYS A 24 1.80 2.74 -17.27
CA LYS A 24 2.78 3.58 -17.96
C LYS A 24 3.97 3.88 -17.04
N ARG A 25 5.12 4.12 -17.66
CA ARG A 25 6.36 4.45 -16.94
C ARG A 25 6.22 5.70 -16.05
N ASP A 26 5.49 6.72 -16.50
CA ASP A 26 5.28 7.94 -15.71
C ASP A 26 4.42 7.66 -14.46
N SER A 27 3.42 6.78 -14.59
CA SER A 27 2.58 6.32 -13.47
C SER A 27 3.43 5.57 -12.43
N GLU A 28 4.32 4.68 -12.88
CA GLU A 28 5.27 3.99 -12.00
C GLU A 28 6.19 4.97 -11.26
N LEU A 29 6.73 5.97 -11.96
CA LEU A 29 7.59 7.00 -11.36
C LEU A 29 6.85 7.81 -10.30
N LEU A 30 5.58 8.15 -10.53
CA LEU A 30 4.75 8.85 -9.55
C LEU A 30 4.51 7.99 -8.30
N LEU A 31 4.17 6.71 -8.48
CA LEU A 31 3.97 5.79 -7.36
C LEU A 31 5.25 5.57 -6.55
N GLN A 32 6.42 5.55 -7.19
CA GLN A 32 7.72 5.45 -6.51
C GLN A 32 7.98 6.64 -5.56
N GLN A 33 7.40 7.82 -5.81
CA GLN A 33 7.56 8.99 -4.91
C GLN A 33 6.95 8.77 -3.52
N ILE A 34 6.04 7.80 -3.36
CA ILE A 34 5.48 7.46 -2.04
C ILE A 34 6.58 7.00 -1.08
N HIS A 35 7.66 6.38 -1.58
CA HIS A 35 8.79 5.93 -0.74
C HIS A 35 9.63 7.07 -0.16
N GLU A 36 9.45 8.30 -0.65
CA GLU A 36 10.16 9.48 -0.17
C GLU A 36 9.40 10.19 0.96
N LEU A 37 8.16 9.78 1.24
CA LEU A 37 7.31 10.37 2.26
C LEU A 37 7.70 9.89 3.66
N LYS A 38 7.70 10.83 4.61
CA LYS A 38 8.07 10.60 6.00
C LYS A 38 7.36 11.60 6.92
N GLY A 39 6.82 11.12 8.03
CA GLY A 39 6.08 11.95 9.00
C GLY A 39 4.80 12.56 8.43
N GLY A 40 4.38 13.70 8.99
CA GLY A 40 3.05 14.29 8.70
C GLY A 40 1.95 13.38 9.24
N GLY A 41 0.83 13.25 8.52
CA GLY A 41 -0.27 12.38 8.95
C GLY A 41 -0.14 10.90 8.54
N ILE A 42 1.06 10.40 8.18
CA ILE A 42 1.25 8.97 7.86
C ILE A 42 0.77 8.07 9.01
N GLU A 43 0.83 8.56 10.25
CA GLU A 43 0.39 7.81 11.43
C GLU A 43 -1.08 7.36 11.37
N GLU A 44 -1.92 8.07 10.60
CA GLU A 44 -3.34 7.75 10.40
C GLU A 44 -3.55 6.54 9.49
N PHE A 45 -2.56 6.17 8.67
CA PHE A 45 -2.67 4.97 7.86
C PHE A 45 -2.70 3.71 8.72
N PRO A 46 -3.56 2.73 8.41
CA PRO A 46 -3.43 1.41 8.98
C PRO A 46 -2.17 0.72 8.42
N GLN A 47 -1.76 -0.36 9.10
CA GLN A 47 -0.52 -1.07 8.80
C GLN A 47 -0.40 -1.57 7.35
N ILE A 48 -1.50 -2.04 6.76
CA ILE A 48 -1.53 -2.61 5.41
C ILE A 48 -2.80 -2.16 4.69
N LEU A 49 -2.64 -1.61 3.49
CA LEU A 49 -3.72 -1.36 2.53
C LEU A 49 -3.40 -2.06 1.21
N MET A 50 -4.43 -2.45 0.47
CA MET A 50 -4.25 -2.93 -0.90
C MET A 50 -4.85 -1.93 -1.89
N ILE A 51 -4.11 -1.64 -2.94
CA ILE A 51 -4.46 -0.65 -3.96
C ILE A 51 -4.56 -1.36 -5.31
N ASN A 52 -5.77 -1.45 -5.85
CA ASN A 52 -6.00 -1.97 -7.19
C ASN A 52 -6.11 -0.82 -8.19
N ILE A 53 -5.20 -0.80 -9.17
CA ILE A 53 -5.16 0.20 -10.22
C ILE A 53 -5.56 -0.45 -11.55
N GLU A 54 -6.61 0.07 -12.18
CA GLU A 54 -6.97 -0.28 -13.55
C GLU A 54 -6.12 0.55 -14.52
N ALA A 55 -5.21 -0.11 -15.23
CA ALA A 55 -4.37 0.48 -16.26
C ALA A 55 -5.19 0.96 -17.46
N ASP A 56 -4.69 1.96 -18.21
CA ASP A 56 -5.36 2.46 -19.41
C ASP A 56 -5.53 1.39 -20.51
N ASN A 57 -4.78 0.29 -20.44
CA ASN A 57 -4.90 -0.86 -21.32
C ASN A 57 -5.93 -1.92 -20.85
N GLY A 58 -6.68 -1.63 -19.77
CA GLY A 58 -7.70 -2.49 -19.18
C GLY A 58 -7.16 -3.64 -18.33
N LYS A 59 -5.85 -3.68 -18.04
CA LYS A 59 -5.26 -4.64 -17.09
C LYS A 59 -5.31 -4.09 -15.68
N GLU A 60 -5.42 -5.02 -14.73
CA GLU A 60 -5.37 -4.70 -13.31
C GLU A 60 -3.94 -4.82 -12.80
N GLN A 61 -3.52 -3.84 -12.01
CA GLN A 61 -2.29 -3.86 -11.26
C GLN A 61 -2.59 -3.72 -9.77
N LEU A 62 -2.25 -4.77 -9.00
CA LEU A 62 -2.39 -4.74 -7.56
C LEU A 62 -1.09 -4.28 -6.90
N PHE A 63 -1.24 -3.51 -5.83
CA PHE A 63 -0.17 -3.08 -4.95
C PHE A 63 -0.56 -3.29 -3.49
N THR A 64 0.44 -3.38 -2.63
CA THR A 64 0.29 -3.30 -1.18
C THR A 64 1.04 -2.09 -0.67
N LEU A 65 0.35 -1.24 0.09
CA LEU A 65 0.95 -0.14 0.84
C LEU A 65 1.17 -0.61 2.28
N VAL A 66 2.42 -0.53 2.73
CA VAL A 66 2.83 -0.86 4.10
C VAL A 66 3.17 0.44 4.81
N HIS A 67 2.56 0.65 5.98
CA HIS A 67 2.94 1.71 6.91
C HIS A 67 4.01 1.17 7.85
N ASN A 68 5.20 1.78 7.82
CA ASN A 68 6.32 1.43 8.67
C ASN A 68 6.35 2.34 9.91
N ASN A 69 5.97 1.79 11.06
CA ASN A 69 5.99 2.51 12.33
C ASN A 69 7.42 2.69 12.84
N ALA A 70 7.84 3.92 13.08
CA ALA A 70 9.13 4.25 13.65
C ALA A 70 9.09 4.29 15.18
N HIS A 71 10.08 3.65 15.80
CA HIS A 71 10.24 3.64 17.25
C HIS A 71 11.68 3.94 17.64
N THR A 72 11.89 4.62 18.77
CA THR A 72 13.23 4.78 19.37
C THR A 72 13.82 3.42 19.79
N ASN A 73 12.98 2.51 20.29
CA ASN A 73 13.28 1.11 20.55
C ASN A 73 11.99 0.28 20.63
N ILE A 74 12.12 -1.05 20.48
CA ILE A 74 11.01 -2.02 20.61
C ILE A 74 11.32 -3.01 21.75
N SER A 75 11.90 -2.50 22.84
CA SER A 75 12.44 -3.35 23.93
C SER A 75 11.40 -3.74 25.00
N SER A 76 10.19 -3.20 24.93
CA SER A 76 9.11 -3.43 25.90
C SER A 76 7.78 -3.67 25.18
N LEU A 77 7.04 -4.68 25.66
CA LEU A 77 5.68 -5.00 25.18
C LEU A 77 4.59 -4.08 25.74
N PHE A 78 4.92 -3.24 26.74
CA PHE A 78 3.91 -2.50 27.51
C PHE A 78 4.02 -0.96 27.40
N ASN A 79 5.13 -0.45 26.85
CA ASN A 79 5.39 1.00 26.72
C ASN A 79 5.74 1.37 25.26
N GLU A 80 5.06 0.75 24.29
CA GLU A 80 5.32 0.99 22.87
C GLU A 80 5.01 2.44 22.47
N GLU A 81 3.96 3.02 23.06
CA GLU A 81 3.49 4.38 22.80
C GLU A 81 4.53 5.45 23.18
N ASP A 82 5.19 5.31 24.33
CA ASP A 82 6.29 6.22 24.76
C ASP A 82 7.50 6.18 23.81
N ASN A 83 7.64 5.08 23.05
CA ASN A 83 8.77 4.89 22.14
C ASN A 83 8.41 5.24 20.69
N ARG A 84 7.15 5.56 20.37
CA ARG A 84 6.74 5.91 19.00
C ARG A 84 7.34 7.25 18.55
N LEU A 85 7.68 7.31 17.27
CA LEU A 85 8.12 8.51 16.59
C LEU A 85 7.27 8.71 15.31
N PRO A 86 6.02 9.20 15.41
CA PRO A 86 5.15 9.35 14.24
C PRO A 86 5.77 10.16 13.09
N GLU A 87 6.51 11.23 13.43
CA GLU A 87 7.25 12.06 12.48
C GLU A 87 8.34 11.31 11.68
N GLU A 88 8.67 10.09 12.10
CA GLU A 88 9.64 9.22 11.46
C GLU A 88 8.99 8.04 10.71
N ASP A 89 7.66 7.92 10.76
CA ASP A 89 6.90 6.92 10.02
C ASP A 89 7.09 7.10 8.52
N THR A 90 7.07 5.99 7.78
CA THR A 90 7.25 5.98 6.32
C THR A 90 6.27 5.03 5.65
N LEU A 91 6.10 5.20 4.34
CA LEU A 91 5.29 4.30 3.52
C LEU A 91 6.15 3.49 2.56
N THR A 92 5.84 2.21 2.42
CA THR A 92 6.44 1.32 1.43
C THR A 92 5.35 0.74 0.54
N LEU A 93 5.34 1.17 -0.72
CA LEU A 93 4.47 0.62 -1.75
C LEU A 93 5.19 -0.47 -2.54
N VAL A 94 4.60 -1.67 -2.62
CA VAL A 94 5.14 -2.80 -3.39
C VAL A 94 4.13 -3.32 -4.39
N THR A 95 4.61 -3.93 -5.47
CA THR A 95 3.76 -4.63 -6.43
C THR A 95 3.24 -5.95 -5.84
N GLY A 96 1.95 -6.24 -6.09
CA GLY A 96 1.26 -7.44 -5.64
C GLY A 96 0.76 -7.39 -4.19
N VAL A 97 0.39 -8.57 -3.69
CA VAL A 97 -0.07 -8.80 -2.32
C VAL A 97 1.13 -9.07 -1.41
N LEU A 98 1.18 -8.33 -0.30
CA LEU A 98 2.10 -8.56 0.82
C LEU A 98 1.31 -8.56 2.14
N GLY A 99 1.33 -9.69 2.84
CA GLY A 99 0.54 -9.89 4.06
C GLY A 99 -0.90 -10.35 3.80
N SER A 100 -1.58 -10.76 4.87
CA SER A 100 -2.91 -11.41 4.79
C SER A 100 -4.03 -10.65 5.50
N TYR A 101 -3.75 -9.48 6.08
CA TYR A 101 -4.72 -8.71 6.88
C TYR A 101 -4.83 -7.26 6.39
N PRO A 102 -5.32 -7.01 5.16
CA PRO A 102 -5.53 -5.65 4.71
C PRO A 102 -6.59 -4.96 5.57
N ALA A 103 -6.30 -3.73 5.99
CA ALA A 103 -7.24 -2.92 6.75
C ALA A 103 -8.17 -2.11 5.83
N ALA A 104 -7.74 -1.83 4.59
CA ALA A 104 -8.54 -1.11 3.61
C ALA A 104 -8.20 -1.53 2.18
N PHE A 105 -9.16 -1.29 1.29
CA PHE A 105 -9.01 -1.44 -0.15
C PHE A 105 -9.17 -0.10 -0.82
N LEU A 106 -8.24 0.25 -1.70
CA LEU A 106 -8.37 1.38 -2.61
C LEU A 106 -8.54 0.87 -4.05
N SER A 107 -9.43 1.51 -4.80
CA SER A 107 -9.67 1.22 -6.21
C SER A 107 -9.65 2.50 -7.02
N LEU A 108 -8.81 2.57 -8.05
CA LEU A 108 -8.69 3.74 -8.91
C LEU A 108 -8.25 3.35 -10.32
N GLN A 109 -8.45 4.27 -11.26
CA GLN A 109 -7.94 4.19 -12.62
C GLN A 109 -6.55 4.83 -12.67
N GLU A 110 -5.72 4.38 -13.61
CA GLU A 110 -4.34 4.86 -13.74
C GLU A 110 -4.23 6.39 -13.85
N ARG A 111 -5.17 7.05 -14.52
CA ARG A 111 -5.23 8.52 -14.62
C ARG A 111 -5.41 9.25 -13.27
N GLU A 112 -5.84 8.55 -12.22
CA GLU A 112 -6.08 9.10 -10.88
C GLU A 112 -4.84 8.98 -9.96
N ILE A 113 -3.76 8.31 -10.41
CA ILE A 113 -2.51 8.19 -9.65
C ILE A 113 -1.94 9.55 -9.20
N PRO A 114 -1.90 10.60 -10.04
CA PRO A 114 -1.42 11.91 -9.58
C PRO A 114 -2.23 12.48 -8.41
N GLU A 115 -3.55 12.27 -8.40
CA GLU A 115 -4.44 12.70 -7.31
C GLU A 115 -4.15 11.90 -6.04
N LEU A 116 -4.00 10.58 -6.14
CA LEU A 116 -3.64 9.72 -5.01
C LEU A 116 -2.32 10.16 -4.36
N VAL A 117 -1.25 10.29 -5.15
CA VAL A 117 0.07 10.67 -4.64
C VAL A 117 0.05 12.06 -4.01
N LEU A 118 -0.72 13.00 -4.58
CA LEU A 118 -0.88 14.33 -4.02
C LEU A 118 -1.60 14.30 -2.67
N ARG A 119 -2.72 13.56 -2.56
CA ARG A 119 -3.46 13.44 -1.30
C ARG A 119 -2.61 12.78 -0.21
N ILE A 120 -1.89 11.70 -0.51
CA ILE A 120 -0.99 11.07 0.48
C ILE A 120 0.11 12.05 0.93
N ARG A 121 0.65 12.87 0.02
CA ARG A 121 1.69 13.86 0.35
C ARG A 121 1.17 15.01 1.21
N GLN A 122 -0.09 15.39 1.04
CA GLN A 122 -0.69 16.55 1.70
C GLN A 122 -1.38 16.20 3.02
N LEU A 123 -1.42 14.93 3.37
CA LEU A 123 -2.12 14.42 4.54
C LEU A 123 -1.43 14.87 5.83
N ASP A 124 -2.17 15.59 6.67
CA ASP A 124 -1.71 16.14 7.95
C ASP A 124 -2.46 15.52 9.14
N ASP A 125 -3.75 15.21 8.99
CA ASP A 125 -4.60 14.69 10.06
C ASP A 125 -5.60 13.59 9.62
N ASP A 126 -6.41 13.10 10.57
CA ASP A 126 -7.42 12.07 10.34
C ASP A 126 -8.52 12.53 9.36
N ASP A 127 -8.84 13.83 9.29
CA ASP A 127 -9.83 14.35 8.34
C ASP A 127 -9.31 14.23 6.89
N ASP A 128 -8.03 14.55 6.66
CA ASP A 128 -7.38 14.35 5.36
C ASP A 128 -7.33 12.87 4.95
N TYR A 129 -7.11 11.98 5.92
CA TYR A 129 -7.12 10.53 5.69
C TYR A 129 -8.52 10.02 5.33
N GLU A 130 -9.56 10.47 6.04
CA GLU A 130 -10.95 10.14 5.72
C GLU A 130 -11.34 10.64 4.33
N GLU A 131 -10.90 11.84 3.92
CA GLU A 131 -11.12 12.31 2.55
C GLU A 131 -10.46 11.42 1.48
N LEU A 132 -9.26 10.90 1.76
CA LEU A 132 -8.59 9.93 0.89
C LEU A 132 -9.41 8.64 0.78
N LEU A 133 -9.94 8.15 1.89
CA LEU A 133 -10.81 6.97 1.90
C LEU A 133 -12.13 7.22 1.17
N ASP A 134 -12.78 8.36 1.38
CA ASP A 134 -14.00 8.73 0.64
C ASP A 134 -13.78 8.75 -0.87
N ARG A 135 -12.58 9.16 -1.30
CA ARG A 135 -12.25 9.26 -2.71
C ARG A 135 -11.97 7.91 -3.38
N PHE A 136 -11.29 7.00 -2.70
CA PHE A 136 -10.70 5.81 -3.31
C PHE A 136 -11.13 4.49 -2.68
N ALA A 137 -11.63 4.48 -1.45
CA ALA A 137 -11.83 3.26 -0.71
C ALA A 137 -13.07 2.48 -1.14
N ILE A 138 -12.96 1.16 -1.07
CA ILE A 138 -14.09 0.24 -1.07
C ILE A 138 -14.37 -0.14 0.39
N ARG A 139 -15.30 0.59 1.01
CA ARG A 139 -15.70 0.37 2.41
C ARG A 139 -16.35 -1.01 2.55
N ARG A 140 -16.24 -1.64 3.74
CA ARG A 140 -16.82 -2.96 4.00
C ARG A 140 -18.34 -3.02 3.81
N THR A 141 -19.00 -1.90 4.08
CA THR A 141 -20.45 -1.72 3.93
C THR A 141 -20.88 -1.46 2.50
N ASP A 142 -19.94 -1.23 1.57
CA ASP A 142 -20.20 -1.02 0.16
C ASP A 142 -20.67 -2.33 -0.49
N VAL A 143 -21.71 -2.25 -1.32
CA VAL A 143 -22.22 -3.41 -2.09
C VAL A 143 -21.18 -4.03 -3.01
N ARG A 144 -20.16 -3.27 -3.39
CA ARG A 144 -19.03 -3.69 -4.23
C ARG A 144 -17.95 -4.45 -3.45
N PHE A 145 -17.98 -4.44 -2.11
CA PHE A 145 -16.93 -5.00 -1.28
C PHE A 145 -16.61 -6.47 -1.60
N TRP A 146 -17.62 -7.34 -1.59
CA TRP A 146 -17.41 -8.77 -1.85
C TRP A 146 -16.99 -9.05 -3.30
N PRO A 147 -17.64 -8.47 -4.34
CA PRO A 147 -17.14 -8.59 -5.72
C PRO A 147 -15.70 -8.09 -5.90
N PHE A 148 -15.32 -7.02 -5.20
CA PHE A 148 -13.96 -6.50 -5.23
C PHE A 148 -12.97 -7.44 -4.54
N SER A 149 -13.31 -7.95 -3.35
CA SER A 149 -12.56 -9.01 -2.66
C SER A 149 -12.32 -10.22 -3.57
N ASP A 150 -13.35 -10.72 -4.25
CA ASP A 150 -13.24 -11.85 -5.17
C ASP A 150 -12.33 -11.54 -6.36
N LYS A 151 -12.37 -10.31 -6.88
CA LYS A 151 -11.45 -9.82 -7.91
C LYS A 151 -10.00 -9.83 -7.43
N ILE A 152 -9.74 -9.34 -6.22
CA ILE A 152 -8.40 -9.36 -5.61
C ILE A 152 -7.91 -10.79 -5.42
N HIS A 153 -8.74 -11.69 -4.91
CA HIS A 153 -8.40 -13.11 -4.77
C HIS A 153 -8.10 -13.78 -6.11
N SER A 154 -8.89 -13.48 -7.14
CA SER A 154 -8.68 -14.00 -8.50
C SER A 154 -7.34 -13.53 -9.08
N TRP A 155 -6.99 -12.25 -8.89
CA TRP A 155 -5.67 -11.73 -9.25
C TRP A 155 -4.58 -12.42 -8.43
N TYR A 156 -4.72 -12.51 -7.12
CA TYR A 156 -3.71 -13.06 -6.22
C TYR A 156 -3.39 -14.52 -6.54
N GLN A 157 -4.41 -15.33 -6.81
CA GLN A 157 -4.26 -16.73 -7.20
C GLN A 157 -3.53 -16.88 -8.54
N LYS A 158 -3.77 -15.97 -9.48
CA LYS A 158 -3.20 -16.02 -10.83
C LYS A 158 -1.77 -15.51 -10.87
N ASP A 159 -1.51 -14.36 -10.23
CA ASP A 159 -0.27 -13.60 -10.37
C ASP A 159 0.76 -13.92 -9.27
N GLN A 160 0.33 -14.43 -8.10
CA GLN A 160 1.22 -14.93 -7.03
C GLN A 160 0.75 -16.29 -6.48
N PRO A 161 0.70 -17.35 -7.32
CA PRO A 161 0.09 -18.64 -6.96
C PRO A 161 0.82 -19.39 -5.82
N ILE A 162 2.11 -19.10 -5.59
CA ILE A 162 2.90 -19.74 -4.53
C ILE A 162 2.52 -19.15 -3.16
N GLU A 163 2.33 -17.84 -3.09
CA GLU A 163 1.99 -17.14 -1.85
C GLU A 163 0.49 -17.10 -1.57
N TYR A 164 -0.34 -17.38 -2.58
CA TYR A 164 -1.79 -17.28 -2.51
C TYR A 164 -2.38 -17.92 -1.24
N GLY A 165 -3.18 -17.13 -0.54
CA GLY A 165 -3.94 -17.53 0.65
C GLY A 165 -5.20 -16.69 0.79
N LEU A 166 -6.01 -17.00 1.81
CA LEU A 166 -7.19 -16.20 2.15
C LEU A 166 -6.75 -14.89 2.82
N LEU A 167 -7.39 -13.79 2.44
CA LEU A 167 -7.24 -12.51 3.12
C LEU A 167 -8.24 -12.48 4.28
N ASP A 168 -7.78 -12.08 5.44
CA ASP A 168 -8.57 -11.98 6.66
C ASP A 168 -9.04 -10.53 6.86
N TYR A 169 -10.36 -10.35 6.81
CA TYR A 169 -11.03 -9.05 6.95
C TYR A 169 -11.51 -8.75 8.38
N ASN A 170 -11.07 -9.50 9.39
CA ASN A 170 -11.38 -9.23 10.80
C ASN A 170 -10.83 -7.87 11.26
N ARG A 171 -9.77 -7.38 10.63
CA ARG A 171 -9.16 -6.06 10.88
C ARG A 171 -9.52 -5.01 9.82
N PHE A 172 -10.46 -5.32 8.92
CA PHE A 172 -10.86 -4.40 7.87
C PHE A 172 -11.67 -3.25 8.46
N GLY A 173 -11.24 -2.03 8.18
CA GLY A 173 -11.83 -0.79 8.67
C GLY A 173 -13.26 -0.58 8.17
N ASN A 174 -14.10 -0.02 9.04
CA ASN A 174 -15.45 0.44 8.72
C ASN A 174 -15.54 1.97 8.77
N ARG A 175 -14.40 2.66 8.71
CA ARG A 175 -14.36 4.11 8.75
C ARG A 175 -15.05 4.69 7.53
#